data_AF-A0A6G2I5E8-F1
#
_entry.id   AF-A0A6G2I5E8-F1
#
_cell.length_a   1.000
_cell.length_b   1.000
_cell.length_c   1.000
_cell.angle_alpha   90.00
_cell.angle_beta   90.00
_cell.angle_gamma   90.00
#
_symmetry.space_group_name_H-M   'P 1'
#
loop_
_entity.id
_entity.type
_entity.pdbx_description
1 polymer ?
#
loop_
_entity_poly.entity_id
_entity_poly.type
_entity_poly.pdbx_seq_one_letter_code
_entity_poly.pdbx_strand_id
1 'polypeptide(L)'
;MDSGGMRRRLAVGLAVLTASGLLAVVAPGDAQAATSCSGRKVRTLSFSTGDVHVYKRRGYVCAVTLPERPGIKQYMSVSVQARGNRPVVDDGRYFRRAGPVTVHAGHRCVWVKGRVGRGSVSSGWILC
;
A
#
# COMPACT_ATOMS: atom_id res chain seq x y z
N MET A 1 -67.70 3.64 -48.04
CA MET A 1 -67.13 3.18 -49.32
C MET A 1 -65.72 3.73 -49.42
N ASP A 2 -64.76 2.85 -49.17
CA ASP A 2 -63.57 2.59 -50.00
C ASP A 2 -63.39 3.46 -51.25
N SER A 3 -62.21 3.79 -51.75
CA SER A 3 -60.82 3.49 -51.40
C SER A 3 -59.96 4.25 -52.43
N GLY A 4 -58.68 4.40 -52.14
CA GLY A 4 -57.64 4.73 -53.13
C GLY A 4 -57.07 6.13 -52.92
N GLY A 5 -55.81 6.33 -52.56
CA GLY A 5 -54.69 5.43 -52.68
C GLY A 5 -53.51 6.21 -53.21
N MET A 6 -52.39 6.01 -52.52
CA MET A 6 -51.04 6.08 -53.06
C MET A 6 -50.23 7.36 -52.84
N ARG A 7 -48.99 7.08 -52.42
CA ARG A 7 -47.75 7.81 -52.68
C ARG A 7 -47.51 9.02 -51.75
N ARG A 8 -46.70 8.76 -50.73
CA ARG A 8 -45.21 8.84 -50.80
C ARG A 8 -44.61 9.70 -49.66
N ARG A 9 -43.65 9.07 -48.97
CA ARG A 9 -42.47 9.66 -48.30
C ARG A 9 -42.77 10.29 -46.93
N LEU A 10 -42.46 9.56 -45.86
CA LEU A 10 -41.13 9.49 -45.22
C LEU A 10 -40.76 10.82 -44.56
N ALA A 11 -40.99 10.89 -43.25
CA ALA A 11 -40.18 11.57 -42.24
C ALA A 11 -40.89 11.39 -40.89
N VAL A 12 -41.05 10.17 -40.38
CA VAL A 12 -40.15 9.61 -39.35
C VAL A 12 -39.35 10.69 -38.63
N GLY A 13 -39.99 11.37 -37.69
CA GLY A 13 -39.33 12.19 -36.67
C GLY A 13 -39.43 11.48 -35.32
N LEU A 14 -38.76 10.34 -35.19
CA LEU A 14 -38.65 9.61 -33.93
C LEU A 14 -37.72 10.42 -33.01
N ALA A 15 -38.28 11.27 -32.15
CA ALA A 15 -37.51 12.01 -31.15
C ALA A 15 -37.10 11.05 -30.03
N VAL A 16 -35.95 10.40 -30.19
CA VAL A 16 -35.40 9.43 -29.26
C VAL A 16 -33.98 9.85 -28.86
N LEU A 17 -33.82 10.11 -27.54
CA LEU A 17 -32.60 10.02 -26.70
C LEU A 17 -31.45 10.98 -27.09
N THR A 18 -30.75 11.62 -26.17
CA THR A 18 -29.89 10.97 -25.16
C THR A 18 -29.59 11.95 -24.00
N ALA A 19 -30.05 11.64 -22.80
CA ALA A 19 -29.53 12.27 -21.59
C ALA A 19 -28.11 11.72 -21.33
N SER A 20 -27.08 12.55 -21.55
CA SER A 20 -25.70 12.16 -21.28
C SER A 20 -25.42 12.29 -19.79
N GLY A 21 -25.49 11.16 -19.07
CA GLY A 21 -25.05 11.09 -17.67
C GLY A 21 -23.51 11.16 -17.61
N LEU A 22 -22.98 12.26 -17.09
CA LEU A 22 -21.57 12.38 -16.72
C LEU A 22 -21.29 11.45 -15.52
N LEU A 23 -20.71 10.27 -15.79
CA LEU A 23 -20.12 9.43 -14.75
C LEU A 23 -18.80 10.07 -14.32
N ALA A 24 -18.85 10.87 -13.25
CA ALA A 24 -17.64 11.25 -12.54
C ALA A 24 -17.09 10.02 -11.81
N VAL A 25 -16.13 9.34 -12.43
CA VAL A 25 -15.35 8.30 -11.76
C VAL A 25 -14.47 8.98 -10.71
N VAL A 26 -14.94 9.01 -9.47
CA VAL A 26 -14.07 9.30 -8.32
C VAL A 26 -13.28 8.02 -8.04
N ALA A 27 -12.25 7.78 -8.83
CA ALA A 27 -11.25 6.78 -8.48
C ALA A 27 -10.31 7.39 -7.44
N PRO A 28 -10.15 6.82 -6.24
CA PRO A 28 -8.96 7.08 -5.45
C PRO A 28 -7.78 6.50 -6.24
N GLY A 29 -7.07 7.37 -6.95
CA GLY A 29 -5.87 7.03 -7.69
C GLY A 29 -4.73 6.73 -6.74
N ASP A 30 -4.73 5.57 -6.09
CA ASP A 30 -3.54 5.04 -5.43
C ASP A 30 -2.65 4.33 -6.48
N ALA A 31 -2.27 5.07 -7.53
CA ALA A 31 -1.20 4.66 -8.44
C ALA A 31 0.14 5.04 -7.81
N GLN A 32 0.47 4.41 -6.69
CA GLN A 32 1.78 4.50 -6.08
C GLN A 32 2.51 3.22 -6.46
N ALA A 33 3.54 3.32 -7.30
CA ALA A 33 4.57 2.30 -7.39
C ALA A 33 5.13 2.10 -5.96
N ALA A 34 4.58 1.14 -5.23
CA ALA A 34 4.85 0.95 -3.81
C ALA A 34 6.20 0.28 -3.63
N THR A 35 7.27 1.02 -3.91
CA THR A 35 8.59 0.74 -3.35
C THR A 35 8.62 0.99 -1.82
N SER A 36 7.51 1.42 -1.23
CA SER A 36 7.30 1.72 0.19
C SER A 36 6.10 0.94 0.76
N CYS A 37 6.07 0.77 2.08
CA CYS A 37 4.93 0.19 2.79
C CYS A 37 3.65 0.98 2.52
N SER A 38 2.59 0.30 2.07
CA SER A 38 1.27 0.91 1.95
C SER A 38 0.63 1.12 3.33
N GLY A 39 -0.10 2.24 3.51
CA GLY A 39 -0.83 2.54 4.74
C GLY A 39 -0.30 3.73 5.53
N ARG A 40 -0.85 3.91 6.74
CA ARG A 40 -0.47 5.02 7.63
C ARG A 40 0.76 4.63 8.43
N LYS A 41 1.79 5.49 8.45
CA LYS A 41 2.92 5.37 9.37
C LYS A 41 2.41 5.54 10.80
N VAL A 42 2.53 4.49 11.61
CA VAL A 42 2.03 4.47 13.00
C VAL A 42 3.14 4.57 14.02
N ARG A 43 4.39 4.25 13.63
CA ARG A 43 5.54 4.34 14.52
C ARG A 43 6.83 4.52 13.74
N THR A 44 7.77 5.23 14.36
CA THR A 44 9.17 5.30 13.95
C THR A 44 10.01 4.81 15.12
N LEU A 45 10.94 3.91 14.85
CA LEU A 45 11.89 3.38 15.83
C LEU A 45 13.29 3.82 15.42
N SER A 46 13.76 4.91 16.01
CA SER A 46 15.07 5.49 15.72
C SER A 46 16.17 4.82 16.53
N PHE A 47 17.34 4.69 15.93
CA PHE A 47 18.56 4.18 16.57
C PHE A 47 19.80 4.79 15.92
N SER A 48 20.98 4.52 16.50
CA SER A 48 22.24 5.21 16.20
C SER A 48 22.73 5.19 14.74
N THR A 49 22.11 4.42 13.85
CA THR A 49 22.56 4.24 12.46
C THR A 49 21.40 4.26 11.47
N GLY A 50 20.18 4.55 11.93
CA GLY A 50 19.00 4.56 11.08
C GLY A 50 17.68 4.51 11.83
N ASP A 51 16.63 4.24 11.07
CA ASP A 51 15.25 4.23 11.53
C ASP A 51 14.51 3.00 11.01
N VAL A 52 13.58 2.48 11.81
CA VAL A 52 12.55 1.56 11.31
C VAL A 52 11.23 2.29 11.24
N HIS A 53 10.65 2.37 10.05
CA HIS A 53 9.31 2.92 9.85
C HIS A 53 8.29 1.80 9.82
N VAL A 54 7.27 1.92 10.67
CA VAL A 54 6.18 0.93 10.80
C VAL A 54 4.88 1.54 10.31
N TYR A 55 4.21 0.82 9.42
CA TYR A 55 2.98 1.21 8.76
C TYR A 55 1.87 0.19 9.07
N LYS A 56 0.63 0.67 9.18
CA LYS A 56 -0.56 -0.17 9.42
C LYS A 56 -1.64 0.11 8.37
N ARG A 57 -2.24 -0.96 7.83
CA ARG A 57 -3.39 -0.90 6.91
C ARG A 57 -4.27 -2.14 7.07
N ARG A 58 -5.55 -1.96 7.43
CA ARG A 58 -6.59 -3.03 7.45
C ARG A 58 -6.11 -4.36 8.09
N GLY A 59 -5.46 -4.29 9.25
CA GLY A 59 -4.96 -5.46 9.98
C GLY A 59 -3.60 -6.00 9.53
N TYR A 60 -2.98 -5.41 8.51
CA TYR A 60 -1.59 -5.67 8.13
C TYR A 60 -0.65 -4.65 8.77
N VAL A 61 0.53 -5.12 9.12
CA VAL A 61 1.66 -4.30 9.55
C VAL A 61 2.79 -4.48 8.56
N CYS A 62 3.33 -3.36 8.06
CA CYS A 62 4.48 -3.34 7.18
C CYS A 62 5.61 -2.56 7.84
N ALA A 63 6.85 -3.06 7.76
CA ALA A 63 8.02 -2.35 8.26
C ALA A 63 9.12 -2.26 7.20
N VAL A 64 9.89 -1.19 7.30
CA VAL A 64 11.06 -0.92 6.46
C VAL A 64 12.16 -0.31 7.34
N THR A 65 13.39 -0.79 7.18
CA THR A 65 14.56 -0.23 7.85
C THR A 65 15.31 0.67 6.89
N LEU A 66 15.55 1.92 7.30
CA LEU A 66 16.29 2.93 6.55
C LEU A 66 17.60 3.26 7.28
N PRO A 67 18.73 3.36 6.58
CA PRO A 67 19.96 3.88 7.14
C PRO A 67 19.87 5.41 7.31
N GLU A 68 20.53 5.95 8.33
CA GLU A 68 20.68 7.39 8.51
C GLU A 68 21.47 8.00 7.33
N ARG A 69 22.49 7.28 6.85
CA ARG A 69 23.34 7.68 5.73
C ARG A 69 23.21 6.65 4.60
N PRO A 70 22.32 6.88 3.62
CA PRO A 70 22.20 6.00 2.46
C PRO A 70 23.40 6.16 1.52
N GLY A 71 23.63 5.16 0.67
CA GLY A 71 24.63 5.21 -0.42
C GLY A 71 25.79 4.22 -0.29
N ILE A 72 26.06 3.69 0.91
CA ILE A 72 27.07 2.65 1.13
C ILE A 72 26.41 1.29 1.26
N LYS A 73 26.98 0.25 0.63
CA LYS A 73 26.51 -1.13 0.77
C LYS A 73 26.81 -1.67 2.17
N GLN A 74 25.82 -1.66 3.04
CA GLN A 74 25.97 -2.16 4.41
C GLN A 74 24.91 -3.18 4.77
N TYR A 75 25.21 -4.01 5.75
CA TYR A 75 24.23 -4.97 6.26
C TYR A 75 23.04 -4.21 6.83
N MET A 76 21.84 -4.58 6.42
CA MET A 76 20.61 -4.08 7.01
C MET A 76 19.63 -5.24 7.16
N SER A 77 18.78 -5.16 8.18
CA SER A 77 17.69 -6.10 8.33
C SER A 77 16.42 -5.44 8.87
N VAL A 78 15.30 -6.08 8.56
CA VAL A 78 14.00 -5.79 9.14
C VAL A 78 13.32 -7.11 9.47
N SER A 79 12.73 -7.20 10.66
CA SER A 79 11.99 -8.36 11.11
C SER A 79 10.67 -7.91 11.68
N VAL A 80 9.58 -8.55 11.28
CA VAL A 80 8.24 -8.30 11.79
C VAL A 80 7.61 -9.61 12.23
N GLN A 81 7.13 -9.64 13.46
CA GLN A 81 6.48 -10.81 14.04
C GLN A 81 5.13 -10.42 14.61
N ALA A 82 4.05 -11.03 14.13
CA ALA A 82 2.77 -10.99 14.84
C ALA A 82 2.81 -12.00 15.99
N ARG A 83 2.27 -11.65 17.16
CA ARG A 83 2.27 -12.54 18.33
C ARG A 83 1.60 -13.88 17.98
N GLY A 84 2.27 -14.97 18.30
CA GLY A 84 1.84 -16.34 17.96
C GLY A 84 2.25 -16.81 16.56
N ASN A 85 2.84 -15.96 15.72
CA ASN A 85 3.38 -16.35 14.41
C ASN A 85 4.92 -16.40 14.40
N ARG A 86 5.49 -17.05 13.39
CA ARG A 86 6.93 -16.97 13.10
C ARG A 86 7.30 -15.55 12.61
N PRO A 87 8.49 -15.03 12.95
CA PRO A 87 8.96 -13.77 12.42
C PRO A 87 9.20 -13.87 10.92
N VAL A 88 8.80 -12.85 10.17
CA VAL A 88 9.21 -12.65 8.78
C VAL A 88 10.38 -11.68 8.77
N VAL A 89 11.49 -12.11 8.17
CA VAL A 89 12.76 -11.38 8.19
C VAL A 89 13.19 -11.12 6.76
N ASP A 90 13.64 -9.91 6.51
CA ASP A 90 14.45 -9.56 5.34
C ASP A 90 15.80 -9.02 5.85
N ASP A 91 16.88 -9.66 5.44
CA ASP A 91 18.23 -9.29 5.80
C ASP A 91 19.19 -9.45 4.62
N GLY A 92 20.19 -8.58 4.57
CA GLY A 92 21.13 -8.57 3.46
C GLY A 92 21.95 -7.30 3.41
N ARG A 93 22.75 -7.16 2.36
CA ARG A 93 23.57 -5.96 2.13
C ARG A 93 22.88 -5.02 1.16
N TYR A 94 22.39 -3.91 1.69
CA TYR A 94 21.58 -2.93 0.99
C TYR A 94 22.27 -1.56 0.94
N PHE A 95 21.89 -0.72 -0.03
CA PHE A 95 22.40 0.65 -0.16
C PHE A 95 21.40 1.71 0.32
N ARG A 96 20.10 1.39 0.27
CA ARG A 96 19.01 2.34 0.54
C ARG A 96 18.10 1.92 1.68
N ARG A 97 17.74 0.64 1.76
CA ARG A 97 16.81 0.11 2.78
C ARG A 97 16.80 -1.42 2.82
N ALA A 98 16.38 -1.99 3.94
CA ALA A 98 15.89 -3.36 4.03
C ALA A 98 14.36 -3.37 4.14
N GLY A 99 13.71 -4.34 3.50
CA GLY A 99 12.26 -4.43 3.34
C GLY A 99 11.74 -3.87 2.01
N PRO A 100 10.42 -3.83 1.82
CA PRO A 100 9.38 -3.90 2.86
C PRO A 100 9.03 -5.33 3.31
N VAL A 101 8.83 -5.52 4.62
CA VAL A 101 8.27 -6.76 5.18
C VAL A 101 6.86 -6.49 5.68
N THR A 102 5.88 -7.23 5.15
CA THR A 102 4.46 -7.11 5.52
C THR A 102 3.97 -8.40 6.17
N VAL A 103 3.29 -8.28 7.31
CA VAL A 103 2.65 -9.41 7.99
C VAL A 103 1.20 -9.09 8.33
N HIS A 104 0.36 -10.12 8.32
CA HIS A 104 -1.01 -10.00 8.82
C HIS A 104 -1.02 -10.12 10.36
N ALA A 105 -1.36 -9.02 11.04
CA ALA A 105 -1.39 -8.95 12.50
C ALA A 105 -2.81 -9.07 13.08
N GLY A 106 -3.83 -8.61 12.36
CA GLY A 106 -5.20 -8.49 12.89
C GLY A 106 -5.22 -7.56 14.11
N HIS A 107 -5.68 -8.08 15.25
CA HIS A 107 -5.69 -7.41 16.55
C HIS A 107 -4.52 -7.84 17.46
N ARG A 108 -3.56 -8.59 16.93
CA ARG A 108 -2.44 -9.11 17.72
C ARG A 108 -1.33 -8.07 17.80
N CYS A 109 -0.68 -8.02 18.95
CA CYS A 109 0.55 -7.27 19.11
C CYS A 109 1.62 -7.73 18.10
N VAL A 110 2.47 -6.81 17.68
CA VAL A 110 3.57 -7.08 16.76
C VAL A 110 4.91 -6.72 17.40
N TRP A 111 5.93 -7.50 17.12
CA TRP A 111 7.31 -7.22 17.49
C TRP A 111 8.11 -6.91 16.23
N VAL A 112 8.67 -5.70 16.18
CA VAL A 112 9.47 -5.20 15.08
C VAL A 112 10.91 -5.06 15.53
N LYS A 113 11.84 -5.55 14.69
CA LYS A 113 13.27 -5.34 14.86
C LYS A 113 13.84 -4.76 13.57
N GLY A 114 14.89 -3.95 13.71
CA GLY A 114 15.66 -3.48 12.57
C GLY A 114 17.13 -3.32 12.91
N ARG A 115 17.96 -3.40 11.89
CA ARG A 115 19.41 -3.25 12.00
C ARG A 115 19.97 -2.50 10.81
N VAL A 116 20.94 -1.63 11.04
CA VAL A 116 21.79 -1.02 10.02
C VAL A 116 23.23 -1.07 10.51
N GLY A 117 24.07 -1.84 9.84
CA GLY A 117 25.46 -2.07 10.26
C GLY A 117 25.53 -2.53 11.72
N ARG A 118 26.18 -1.71 12.57
CA ARG A 118 26.38 -2.01 13.99
C ARG A 118 25.18 -1.62 14.87
N GLY A 119 24.33 -0.69 14.44
CA GLY A 119 23.18 -0.25 15.23
C GLY A 119 21.93 -1.11 14.97
N SER A 120 21.13 -1.29 16.01
CA SER A 120 19.89 -2.05 15.94
C SER A 120 18.84 -1.52 16.91
N VAL A 121 17.58 -1.83 16.62
CA VAL A 121 16.44 -1.52 17.50
C VAL A 121 15.49 -2.72 17.60
N SER A 122 14.81 -2.80 18.73
CA SER A 122 13.77 -3.79 19.02
C SER A 122 12.61 -3.08 19.70
N SER A 123 11.40 -3.16 19.14
CA SER A 123 10.24 -2.44 19.68
C SER A 123 9.63 -3.07 20.93
N GLY A 124 9.95 -4.34 21.23
CA GLY A 124 9.06 -5.20 22.02
C GLY A 124 7.71 -5.39 21.34
N TRP A 125 6.71 -5.86 22.07
CA TRP A 125 5.34 -6.01 21.56
C TRP A 125 4.64 -4.63 21.53
N ILE A 126 4.30 -4.17 20.33
CA ILE A 126 3.60 -2.90 20.08
C ILE A 126 2.33 -3.14 19.25
N LEU A 127 1.49 -2.13 19.09
CA LEU A 127 0.25 -2.19 18.27
C LEU A 127 -0.72 -3.30 18.68
N CYS A 128 -0.70 -3.66 19.96
CA CYS A 128 -1.91 -4.05 20.67
C CYS A 128 -2.86 -2.83 20.65
#